data_AF-A0A7Z9HXM3-F1
#
_entry.id   AF-A0A7Z9HXM3-F1
#
_cell.length_a   1.000
_cell.length_b   1.000
_cell.length_c   1.000
_cell.angle_alpha   90.00
_cell.angle_beta   90.00
_cell.angle_gamma   90.00
#
_symmetry.space_group_name_H-M   'P 1'
#
loop_
_entity.id
_entity.type
_entity.pdbx_description
1 polymer ?
#
loop_
_entity_poly.entity_id
_entity_poly.type
_entity_poly.pdbx_seq_one_letter_code
_entity_poly.pdbx_strand_id
1 'polypeptide(L)'
;MSKESYEVWLTQLFEHDESKGDWRWDDEVDDFTWNEEQIVNLVTKTLKNYREDVAHYSDWQIAMGVDFIFNSGQEYAYALRDGSVPIENRIEAIRSIKYIYKYCFDRRCDQVLGHLSEPGNPLNDICYMLWDVTPLIYCEDNPRKQALYEAVADVMEYSLSCRNVACIESGLHGPEYLTPYFPAAKDIIQSFIESGIKLDPRLLEYAEAAKSDCIN
;
A
#
# COMPACT_ATOMS: atom_id res chain seq x y z
N MET A 1 -16.93 13.30 -10.84
CA MET A 1 -17.46 12.11 -10.16
C MET A 1 -18.66 12.50 -9.31
N SER A 2 -19.78 11.78 -9.41
CA SER A 2 -20.97 12.05 -8.59
C SER A 2 -20.76 11.57 -7.14
N LYS A 3 -21.57 12.08 -6.22
CA LYS A 3 -21.59 11.60 -4.83
C LYS A 3 -22.01 10.12 -4.76
N GLU A 4 -23.04 9.77 -5.51
CA GLU A 4 -23.60 8.41 -5.59
C GLU A 4 -22.58 7.36 -6.05
N SER A 5 -21.81 7.63 -7.11
CA SER A 5 -20.77 6.70 -7.57
C SER A 5 -19.69 6.44 -6.52
N TYR A 6 -19.38 7.45 -5.69
CA TYR A 6 -18.38 7.30 -4.64
C TYR A 6 -18.91 6.49 -3.45
N GLU A 7 -20.19 6.66 -3.09
CA GLU A 7 -20.84 5.85 -2.05
C GLU A 7 -20.93 4.37 -2.47
N VAL A 8 -21.25 4.11 -3.74
CA VAL A 8 -21.24 2.75 -4.30
C VAL A 8 -19.84 2.13 -4.21
N TRP A 9 -18.80 2.85 -4.63
CA TRP A 9 -17.41 2.40 -4.51
C TRP A 9 -17.01 2.02 -3.07
N LEU A 10 -17.36 2.86 -2.08
CA LEU A 10 -17.04 2.57 -0.67
C LEU A 10 -17.78 1.33 -0.16
N THR A 11 -19.07 1.22 -0.48
CA THR A 11 -19.90 0.07 -0.10
C THR A 11 -19.32 -1.21 -0.67
N GLN A 12 -18.94 -1.20 -1.94
CA GLN A 12 -18.39 -2.35 -2.65
C GLN A 12 -17.06 -2.85 -2.12
N LEU A 13 -16.22 -1.96 -1.58
CA LEU A 13 -14.89 -2.35 -1.11
C LEU A 13 -14.85 -2.66 0.38
N PHE A 14 -15.71 -2.02 1.18
CA PHE A 14 -15.55 -2.03 2.62
C PHE A 14 -16.79 -2.52 3.38
N GLU A 15 -17.99 -2.50 2.80
CA GLU A 15 -19.22 -2.89 3.49
C GLU A 15 -19.55 -4.38 3.28
N HIS A 16 -18.67 -5.24 3.80
CA HIS A 16 -18.81 -6.70 3.72
C HIS A 16 -19.04 -7.36 5.08
N ASP A 17 -19.78 -8.46 5.08
CA ASP A 17 -20.06 -9.28 6.27
C ASP A 17 -18.88 -10.22 6.56
N GLU A 18 -18.07 -9.88 7.55
CA GLU A 18 -16.88 -10.64 7.98
C GLU A 18 -17.18 -12.11 8.30
N SER A 19 -18.42 -12.43 8.72
CA SER A 19 -18.80 -13.82 9.01
C SER A 19 -18.93 -14.70 7.76
N LYS A 20 -19.01 -14.10 6.56
CA LYS A 20 -19.06 -14.80 5.28
C LYS A 20 -17.68 -15.12 4.70
N GLY A 21 -16.62 -14.55 5.27
CA GLY A 21 -15.24 -14.80 4.84
C GLY A 21 -14.78 -13.87 3.71
N ASP A 22 -13.70 -14.28 3.04
CA ASP A 22 -12.98 -13.48 2.05
C ASP A 22 -13.76 -13.32 0.73
N TRP A 23 -14.37 -12.15 0.56
CA TRP A 23 -15.21 -11.82 -0.60
C TRP A 23 -14.41 -11.49 -1.86
N ARG A 24 -13.09 -11.24 -1.76
CA ARG A 24 -12.26 -10.76 -2.89
C ARG A 24 -12.20 -11.74 -4.05
N TRP A 25 -12.55 -13.01 -3.80
CA TRP A 25 -12.49 -14.12 -4.75
C TRP A 25 -13.87 -14.69 -5.08
N ASP A 26 -14.94 -14.05 -4.60
CA ASP A 26 -16.30 -14.48 -4.90
C ASP A 26 -16.67 -14.11 -6.34
N ASP A 27 -17.28 -15.04 -7.06
CA ASP A 27 -17.77 -14.83 -8.44
C ASP A 27 -18.93 -13.79 -8.51
N GLU A 28 -19.45 -13.36 -7.35
CA GLU A 28 -20.63 -12.48 -7.21
C GLU A 28 -20.30 -11.02 -6.85
N VAL A 29 -19.02 -10.60 -6.86
CA VAL A 29 -18.69 -9.18 -6.66
C VAL A 29 -19.29 -8.39 -7.84
N ASP A 30 -20.35 -7.63 -7.56
CA ASP A 30 -21.19 -6.93 -8.54
C ASP A 30 -20.42 -6.33 -9.73
N ASP A 31 -21.01 -6.43 -10.93
CA ASP A 31 -20.54 -6.01 -12.28
C ASP A 31 -20.14 -4.52 -12.46
N PHE A 32 -19.82 -3.79 -11.40
CA PHE A 32 -19.42 -2.38 -11.52
C PHE A 32 -17.99 -2.27 -12.02
N THR A 33 -17.91 -2.01 -13.32
CA THR A 33 -16.68 -1.66 -14.00
C THR A 33 -16.43 -0.16 -13.88
N TRP A 34 -15.25 0.20 -13.38
CA TRP A 34 -14.76 1.57 -13.31
C TRP A 34 -13.71 1.77 -14.39
N ASN A 35 -13.78 2.87 -15.14
CA ASN A 35 -12.68 3.18 -16.07
C ASN A 35 -11.44 3.72 -15.32
N GLU A 36 -10.29 3.76 -16.01
CA GLU A 36 -9.01 4.18 -15.42
C GLU A 36 -9.09 5.54 -14.70
N GLU A 37 -9.75 6.54 -15.29
CA GLU A 37 -9.90 7.88 -14.71
C GLU A 37 -10.77 7.84 -13.45
N GLN A 38 -11.83 7.03 -13.44
CA GLN A 38 -12.65 6.82 -12.25
C GLN A 38 -11.84 6.15 -11.14
N ILE A 39 -11.11 5.07 -11.45
CA ILE A 39 -10.29 4.35 -10.47
C ILE A 39 -9.27 5.30 -9.82
N VAL A 40 -8.49 6.03 -10.61
CA VAL A 40 -7.48 6.97 -10.10
C VAL A 40 -8.13 8.01 -9.18
N ASN A 41 -9.28 8.57 -9.56
CA ASN A 41 -10.00 9.54 -8.75
C ASN A 41 -10.60 8.94 -7.47
N LEU A 42 -11.19 7.74 -7.56
CA LEU A 42 -11.82 7.02 -6.46
C LEU A 42 -10.78 6.61 -5.42
N VAL A 43 -9.67 5.99 -5.84
CA VAL A 43 -8.56 5.61 -4.95
C VAL A 43 -7.96 6.84 -4.28
N THR A 44 -7.63 7.88 -5.06
CA THR A 44 -7.08 9.13 -4.51
C THR A 44 -7.99 9.73 -3.45
N LYS A 45 -9.29 9.83 -3.75
CA LYS A 45 -10.29 10.40 -2.83
C LYS A 45 -10.46 9.55 -1.57
N THR A 46 -10.57 8.23 -1.74
CA THR A 46 -10.72 7.25 -0.63
C THR A 46 -9.58 7.38 0.37
N LEU A 47 -8.34 7.41 -0.11
CA LEU A 47 -7.17 7.49 0.74
C LEU A 47 -7.06 8.86 1.43
N LYS A 48 -7.27 9.96 0.68
CA LYS A 48 -7.19 11.32 1.23
C LYS A 48 -8.26 11.60 2.30
N ASN A 49 -9.45 11.03 2.14
CA ASN A 49 -10.57 11.18 3.06
C ASN A 49 -10.74 9.98 3.99
N TYR A 50 -9.69 9.17 4.19
CA TYR A 50 -9.77 7.93 4.98
C TYR A 50 -10.49 8.13 6.33
N ARG A 51 -10.21 9.23 7.03
CA ARG A 51 -10.72 9.44 8.40
C ARG A 51 -12.23 9.62 8.41
N GLU A 52 -12.76 10.27 7.39
CA GLU A 52 -14.17 10.58 7.23
C GLU A 52 -14.92 9.40 6.62
N ASP A 53 -14.34 8.80 5.58
CA ASP A 53 -15.06 7.90 4.67
C ASP A 53 -14.80 6.42 4.95
N VAL A 54 -13.69 6.06 5.62
CA VAL A 54 -13.24 4.65 5.75
C VAL A 54 -12.98 4.23 7.20
N ALA A 55 -12.56 5.14 8.07
CA ALA A 55 -12.08 4.78 9.41
C ALA A 55 -13.12 4.10 10.32
N HIS A 56 -14.41 4.15 9.96
CA HIS A 56 -15.50 3.51 10.69
C HIS A 56 -15.64 2.00 10.40
N TYR A 57 -15.05 1.49 9.31
CA TYR A 57 -15.03 0.07 8.98
C TYR A 57 -14.08 -0.73 9.90
N SER A 58 -14.32 -2.03 10.03
CA SER A 58 -13.49 -2.94 10.83
C SER A 58 -12.07 -3.08 10.26
N ASP A 59 -11.12 -3.56 11.06
CA ASP A 59 -9.75 -3.84 10.60
C ASP A 59 -9.76 -4.85 9.43
N TRP A 60 -10.62 -5.86 9.51
CA TRP A 60 -10.81 -6.84 8.46
C TRP A 60 -11.36 -6.23 7.17
N GLN A 61 -12.44 -5.44 7.26
CA GLN A 61 -13.04 -4.79 6.09
C GLN A 61 -12.03 -3.89 5.36
N ILE A 62 -11.26 -3.12 6.12
CA ILE A 62 -10.23 -2.24 5.55
C ILE A 62 -9.09 -3.05 4.94
N ALA A 63 -8.64 -4.12 5.61
CA ALA A 63 -7.58 -4.98 5.07
C ALA A 63 -7.97 -5.57 3.71
N MET A 64 -9.19 -6.12 3.61
CA MET A 64 -9.70 -6.70 2.36
C MET A 64 -9.85 -5.65 1.27
N GLY A 65 -10.46 -4.50 1.56
CA GLY A 65 -10.65 -3.44 0.56
C GLY A 65 -9.33 -2.82 0.08
N VAL A 66 -8.35 -2.64 0.99
CA VAL A 66 -7.01 -2.14 0.63
C VAL A 66 -6.27 -3.16 -0.22
N ASP A 67 -6.27 -4.44 0.16
CA ASP A 67 -5.66 -5.47 -0.67
C ASP A 67 -6.33 -5.53 -2.04
N PHE A 68 -7.67 -5.54 -2.12
CA PHE A 68 -8.37 -5.57 -3.40
C PHE A 68 -7.99 -4.39 -4.33
N ILE A 69 -7.76 -3.19 -3.78
CA ILE A 69 -7.29 -2.06 -4.58
C ILE A 69 -5.87 -2.29 -5.12
N PHE A 70 -4.97 -2.81 -4.29
CA PHE A 70 -3.53 -2.80 -4.57
C PHE A 70 -2.98 -4.10 -5.12
N ASN A 71 -3.68 -5.21 -4.99
CA ASN A 71 -3.26 -6.54 -5.41
C ASN A 71 -3.24 -6.64 -6.94
N SER A 72 -2.18 -7.25 -7.48
CA SER A 72 -1.96 -7.47 -8.92
C SER A 72 -2.97 -8.43 -9.57
N GLY A 73 -3.77 -9.14 -8.78
CA GLY A 73 -4.95 -9.87 -9.27
C GLY A 73 -6.10 -8.96 -9.73
N GLN A 74 -6.05 -7.67 -9.40
CA GLN A 74 -7.11 -6.68 -9.71
C GLN A 74 -6.60 -5.59 -10.64
N GLU A 75 -7.51 -4.99 -11.43
CA GLU A 75 -7.17 -3.96 -12.42
C GLU A 75 -6.82 -2.60 -11.80
N TYR A 76 -7.15 -2.38 -10.52
CA TYR A 76 -7.17 -1.03 -9.94
C TYR A 76 -5.78 -0.43 -9.77
N ALA A 77 -4.82 -1.19 -9.25
CA ALA A 77 -3.43 -0.74 -9.14
C ALA A 77 -2.79 -0.49 -10.52
N TYR A 78 -3.20 -1.23 -11.55
CA TYR A 78 -2.73 -0.99 -12.92
C TYR A 78 -3.20 0.36 -13.47
N ALA A 79 -4.40 0.84 -13.11
CA ALA A 79 -4.85 2.18 -13.51
C ALA A 79 -4.02 3.31 -12.88
N LEU A 80 -3.43 3.07 -11.69
CA LEU A 80 -2.48 4.00 -11.06
C LEU A 80 -1.10 3.95 -11.74
N ARG A 81 -0.73 2.80 -12.30
CA ARG A 81 0.56 2.58 -12.95
C ARG A 81 0.56 3.06 -14.40
N ASP A 82 -0.40 2.57 -15.17
CA ASP A 82 -0.44 2.62 -16.63
C ASP A 82 -1.64 3.44 -17.13
N GLY A 83 -1.94 3.32 -18.42
CA GLY A 83 -3.13 3.92 -19.00
C GLY A 83 -2.97 5.37 -19.43
N SER A 84 -4.11 5.94 -19.80
CA SER A 84 -4.23 7.24 -20.47
C SER A 84 -4.40 8.42 -19.51
N VAL A 85 -4.62 8.15 -18.23
CA VAL A 85 -4.80 9.17 -17.20
C VAL A 85 -3.53 10.04 -17.09
N PRO A 86 -3.66 11.39 -16.96
CA PRO A 86 -2.51 12.27 -16.76
C PRO A 86 -1.58 11.75 -15.65
N ILE A 87 -0.28 11.78 -15.92
CA ILE A 87 0.73 11.19 -15.05
C ILE A 87 0.74 11.84 -13.66
N GLU A 88 0.42 13.13 -13.58
CA GLU A 88 0.33 13.91 -12.35
C GLU A 88 -0.75 13.35 -11.42
N ASN A 89 -1.91 12.97 -11.98
CA ASN A 89 -3.02 12.40 -11.21
C ASN A 89 -2.67 10.99 -10.70
N ARG A 90 -1.97 10.20 -11.53
CA ARG A 90 -1.48 8.87 -11.13
C ARG A 90 -0.44 8.93 -10.02
N ILE A 91 0.51 9.85 -10.13
CA ILE A 91 1.50 10.13 -9.08
C ILE A 91 0.81 10.59 -7.79
N GLU A 92 -0.20 11.44 -7.89
CA GLU A 92 -0.99 11.88 -6.72
C GLU A 92 -1.72 10.71 -6.06
N ALA A 93 -2.28 9.79 -6.84
CA ALA A 93 -2.93 8.59 -6.32
C ALA A 93 -1.95 7.69 -5.57
N ILE A 94 -0.78 7.40 -6.16
CA ILE A 94 0.29 6.62 -5.53
C ILE A 94 0.75 7.30 -4.22
N ARG A 95 1.04 8.59 -4.25
CA ARG A 95 1.44 9.34 -3.04
C ARG A 95 0.35 9.37 -1.98
N SER A 96 -0.92 9.23 -2.37
CA SER A 96 -2.03 9.20 -1.41
C SER A 96 -2.04 7.93 -0.56
N ILE A 97 -1.29 6.88 -0.92
CA ILE A 97 -1.05 5.71 -0.07
C ILE A 97 -0.47 6.14 1.29
N LYS A 98 0.30 7.24 1.37
CA LYS A 98 0.76 7.80 2.66
C LYS A 98 -0.36 8.03 3.68
N TYR A 99 -1.58 8.32 3.23
CA TYR A 99 -2.71 8.53 4.12
C TYR A 99 -3.19 7.23 4.78
N ILE A 100 -3.10 6.06 4.12
CA ILE A 100 -3.42 4.78 4.76
C ILE A 100 -2.37 4.45 5.82
N TYR A 101 -1.08 4.67 5.55
CA TYR A 101 -0.04 4.53 6.57
C TYR A 101 -0.29 5.44 7.77
N LYS A 102 -0.53 6.73 7.52
CA LYS A 102 -0.68 7.74 8.59
C LYS A 102 -1.92 7.55 9.47
N TYR A 103 -3.05 7.21 8.85
CA TYR A 103 -4.35 7.22 9.53
C TYR A 103 -4.90 5.83 9.83
N CYS A 104 -4.47 4.79 9.10
CA CYS A 104 -4.83 3.40 9.35
C CYS A 104 -3.67 2.65 10.01
N PHE A 105 -2.66 2.26 9.25
CA PHE A 105 -1.66 1.29 9.69
C PHE A 105 -0.87 1.75 10.93
N ASP A 106 -0.41 3.01 10.98
CA ASP A 106 0.33 3.55 12.13
C ASP A 106 -0.49 3.51 13.43
N ARG A 107 -1.82 3.52 13.31
CA ARG A 107 -2.74 3.63 14.45
C ARG A 107 -3.39 2.31 14.84
N ARG A 108 -3.60 1.42 13.87
CA ARG A 108 -4.47 0.25 14.01
C ARG A 108 -3.73 -1.06 13.90
N CYS A 109 -2.60 -1.16 13.19
CA CYS A 109 -1.81 -2.39 13.19
C CYS A 109 -1.30 -2.69 14.60
N ASP A 110 -1.22 -3.96 14.94
CA ASP A 110 -0.52 -4.39 16.15
C ASP A 110 0.99 -4.14 15.99
N GLN A 111 1.68 -3.93 17.10
CA GLN A 111 3.13 -3.68 17.15
C GLN A 111 3.92 -5.00 17.00
N VAL A 112 3.71 -5.69 15.90
CA VAL A 112 4.29 -7.00 15.58
C VAL A 112 4.93 -6.97 14.19
N LEU A 113 5.84 -7.90 13.94
CA LEU A 113 6.65 -7.97 12.73
C LEU A 113 6.25 -9.18 11.87
N GLY A 114 5.89 -8.90 10.61
CA GLY A 114 5.46 -9.89 9.62
C GLY A 114 6.57 -10.87 9.26
N HIS A 115 7.82 -10.40 9.09
CA HIS A 115 8.97 -11.26 8.74
C HIS A 115 9.28 -12.32 9.80
N LEU A 116 8.85 -12.09 11.05
CA LEU A 116 8.98 -13.05 12.16
C LEU A 116 7.76 -13.96 12.32
N SER A 117 6.77 -13.85 11.42
CA SER A 117 5.49 -14.57 11.50
C SER A 117 4.77 -14.33 12.85
N GLU A 118 4.92 -13.14 13.42
CA GLU A 118 4.22 -12.78 14.65
C GLU A 118 2.72 -12.59 14.38
N PRO A 119 1.83 -13.13 15.24
CA PRO A 119 0.40 -12.97 15.03
C PRO A 119 -0.01 -11.51 15.28
N GLY A 120 -0.59 -10.87 14.26
CA GLY A 120 -1.18 -9.54 14.35
C GLY A 120 -2.67 -9.53 13.96
N ASN A 121 -3.28 -8.35 14.02
CA ASN A 121 -4.63 -8.14 13.52
C ASN A 121 -4.69 -8.14 11.98
N PRO A 122 -5.89 -8.15 11.36
CA PRO A 122 -6.02 -8.28 9.90
C PRO A 122 -5.26 -7.25 9.07
N LEU A 123 -4.97 -6.06 9.60
CA LEU A 123 -4.25 -5.01 8.87
C LEU A 123 -2.76 -5.29 8.75
N ASN A 124 -2.17 -6.06 9.68
CA ASN A 124 -0.73 -6.34 9.68
C ASN A 124 -0.30 -7.06 8.40
N ASP A 125 -1.12 -7.97 7.88
CA ASP A 125 -0.83 -8.75 6.67
C ASP A 125 -0.67 -7.86 5.43
N ILE A 126 -1.70 -7.09 5.07
CA ILE A 126 -1.61 -6.18 3.92
C ILE A 126 -0.64 -5.02 4.15
N CYS A 127 -0.42 -4.58 5.41
CA CYS A 127 0.62 -3.60 5.70
C CYS A 127 2.00 -4.14 5.32
N TYR A 128 2.31 -5.39 5.67
CA TYR A 128 3.57 -6.04 5.33
C TYR A 128 3.67 -6.36 3.82
N MET A 129 2.65 -7.00 3.25
CA MET A 129 2.64 -7.55 1.89
C MET A 129 2.35 -6.54 0.78
N LEU A 130 2.07 -5.27 1.11
CA LEU A 130 1.62 -4.27 0.13
C LEU A 130 2.53 -4.22 -1.12
N TRP A 131 3.84 -4.26 -0.91
CA TRP A 131 4.82 -4.11 -1.97
C TRP A 131 5.04 -5.40 -2.78
N ASP A 132 4.81 -6.56 -2.16
CA ASP A 132 4.88 -7.89 -2.77
C ASP A 132 3.74 -8.11 -3.76
N VAL A 133 2.53 -7.69 -3.38
CA VAL A 133 1.32 -7.98 -4.16
C VAL A 133 1.04 -6.95 -5.23
N THR A 134 1.58 -5.74 -5.10
CA THR A 134 1.20 -4.62 -5.95
C THR A 134 1.98 -4.55 -7.26
N PRO A 135 1.33 -4.26 -8.41
CA PRO A 135 2.03 -4.08 -9.68
C PRO A 135 2.83 -2.76 -9.76
N LEU A 136 2.71 -1.87 -8.78
CA LEU A 136 3.33 -0.53 -8.78
C LEU A 136 4.87 -0.57 -8.72
N ILE A 137 5.46 -1.66 -8.24
CA ILE A 137 6.93 -1.84 -8.18
C ILE A 137 7.57 -2.16 -9.54
N TYR A 138 6.78 -2.48 -10.56
CA TYR A 138 7.27 -2.86 -11.89
C TYR A 138 6.61 -2.02 -12.98
N CYS A 139 7.32 -1.03 -13.50
CA CYS A 139 6.84 -0.06 -14.50
C CYS A 139 7.63 -0.11 -15.81
N GLU A 140 8.32 -1.21 -16.13
CA GLU A 140 9.33 -1.20 -17.22
C GLU A 140 8.78 -0.87 -18.61
N ASP A 141 7.51 -1.18 -18.87
CA ASP A 141 6.82 -0.86 -20.12
C ASP A 141 6.26 0.58 -20.16
N ASN A 142 6.38 1.33 -19.06
CA ASN A 142 5.81 2.66 -18.90
C ASN A 142 6.82 3.76 -19.26
N PRO A 143 6.53 4.66 -20.23
CA PRO A 143 7.45 5.73 -20.63
C PRO A 143 7.64 6.83 -19.57
N ARG A 144 6.92 6.74 -18.44
CA ARG A 144 7.02 7.64 -17.28
C ARG A 144 7.49 6.91 -16.02
N LYS A 145 8.04 5.70 -16.16
CA LYS A 145 8.47 4.83 -15.05
C LYS A 145 9.30 5.50 -13.97
N GLN A 146 10.22 6.40 -14.36
CA GLN A 146 11.04 7.14 -13.41
C GLN A 146 10.20 7.91 -12.39
N ALA A 147 9.19 8.66 -12.84
CA ALA A 147 8.35 9.47 -11.97
C ALA A 147 7.40 8.61 -11.12
N LEU A 148 7.01 7.44 -11.61
CA LEU A 148 6.21 6.46 -10.87
C LEU A 148 7.04 5.79 -9.77
N TYR A 149 8.26 5.34 -10.08
CA TYR A 149 9.18 4.78 -9.08
C TYR A 149 9.55 5.80 -8.01
N GLU A 150 9.77 7.07 -8.37
CA GLU A 150 9.96 8.15 -7.40
C GLU A 150 8.74 8.32 -6.48
N ALA A 151 7.52 8.23 -7.02
CA ALA A 151 6.30 8.31 -6.22
C ALA A 151 6.13 7.12 -5.27
N VAL A 152 6.48 5.90 -5.71
CA VAL A 152 6.45 4.68 -4.88
C VAL A 152 7.51 4.75 -3.78
N ALA A 153 8.75 5.10 -4.13
CA ALA A 153 9.86 5.29 -3.20
C ALA A 153 9.52 6.33 -2.12
N ASP A 154 8.86 7.44 -2.50
CA ASP A 154 8.38 8.49 -1.59
C ASP A 154 7.35 7.97 -0.56
N VAL A 155 6.55 6.94 -0.90
CA VAL A 155 5.64 6.28 0.05
C VAL A 155 6.40 5.33 0.99
N MET A 156 7.34 4.54 0.45
CA MET A 156 8.21 3.65 1.25
C MET A 156 8.99 4.46 2.29
N GLU A 157 9.66 5.53 1.87
CA GLU A 157 10.39 6.43 2.78
C GLU A 157 9.47 7.06 3.83
N TYR A 158 8.25 7.47 3.44
CA TYR A 158 7.28 8.01 4.39
C TYR A 158 6.90 7.00 5.48
N SER A 159 6.73 5.72 5.13
CA SER A 159 6.33 4.70 6.10
C SER A 159 7.38 4.48 7.20
N LEU A 160 8.66 4.74 6.93
CA LEU A 160 9.74 4.71 7.93
C LEU A 160 9.64 5.82 8.99
N SER A 161 8.87 6.88 8.70
CA SER A 161 8.56 7.95 9.67
C SER A 161 7.39 7.62 10.61
N CYS A 162 6.71 6.51 10.38
CA CYS A 162 5.65 6.03 11.26
C CYS A 162 6.22 5.59 12.62
N ARG A 163 5.35 5.53 13.63
CA ARG A 163 5.70 5.06 14.98
C ARG A 163 5.49 3.56 15.14
N ASN A 164 4.59 2.99 14.36
CA ASN A 164 4.29 1.57 14.39
C ASN A 164 5.35 0.74 13.66
N VAL A 165 5.88 -0.28 14.34
CA VAL A 165 6.92 -1.16 13.79
C VAL A 165 6.47 -1.88 12.52
N ALA A 166 5.18 -2.21 12.37
CA ALA A 166 4.65 -2.84 11.15
C ALA A 166 4.73 -1.91 9.92
N CYS A 167 4.54 -0.59 10.11
CA CYS A 167 4.70 0.39 9.04
C CYS A 167 6.16 0.55 8.64
N ILE A 168 7.05 0.61 9.64
CA ILE A 168 8.49 0.74 9.41
C ILE A 168 9.01 -0.49 8.66
N GLU A 169 8.61 -1.69 9.09
CA GLU A 169 8.93 -2.94 8.41
C GLU A 169 8.49 -2.92 6.95
N SER A 170 7.25 -2.54 6.66
CA SER A 170 6.76 -2.41 5.28
C SER A 170 7.62 -1.46 4.44
N GLY A 171 8.04 -0.34 5.01
CA GLY A 171 8.94 0.62 4.36
C GLY A 171 10.34 0.10 4.07
N LEU A 172 10.82 -0.87 4.86
CA LEU A 172 12.10 -1.54 4.66
C LEU A 172 11.98 -2.68 3.64
N HIS A 173 10.83 -3.35 3.61
CA HIS A 173 10.56 -4.45 2.70
C HIS A 173 10.44 -3.97 1.24
N GLY A 174 9.72 -2.87 1.01
CA GLY A 174 9.43 -2.36 -0.32
C GLY A 174 10.67 -2.08 -1.22
N PRO A 175 11.73 -1.42 -0.72
CA PRO A 175 12.93 -1.14 -1.50
C PRO A 175 13.65 -2.36 -2.08
N GLU A 176 13.52 -3.55 -1.48
CA GLU A 176 14.10 -4.80 -2.02
C GLU A 176 13.55 -5.11 -3.42
N TYR A 177 12.24 -4.95 -3.59
CA TYR A 177 11.56 -5.18 -4.85
C TYR A 177 11.80 -4.07 -5.87
N LEU A 178 11.99 -2.83 -5.40
CA LEU A 178 12.10 -1.66 -6.26
C LEU A 178 13.54 -1.43 -6.79
N THR A 179 14.54 -1.78 -5.99
CA THR A 179 15.96 -1.56 -6.29
C THR A 179 16.44 -2.07 -7.66
N PRO A 180 16.03 -3.27 -8.13
CA PRO A 180 16.43 -3.75 -9.46
C PRO A 180 16.03 -2.83 -10.61
N TYR A 181 14.97 -2.04 -10.43
CA TYR A 181 14.41 -1.14 -11.45
C TYR A 181 14.70 0.34 -11.17
N PHE A 182 14.87 0.70 -9.90
CA PHE A 182 15.15 2.05 -9.44
C PHE A 182 16.22 2.01 -8.33
N PRO A 183 17.51 1.99 -8.70
CA PRO A 183 18.61 1.79 -7.75
C PRO A 183 18.69 2.81 -6.61
N ALA A 184 18.15 4.01 -6.79
CA ALA A 184 18.07 5.03 -5.74
C ALA A 184 17.21 4.61 -4.54
N ALA A 185 16.35 3.59 -4.68
CA ALA A 185 15.61 3.02 -3.54
C ALA A 185 16.53 2.46 -2.45
N LYS A 186 17.77 2.02 -2.79
CA LYS A 186 18.76 1.56 -1.81
C LYS A 186 19.12 2.63 -0.78
N ASP A 187 19.07 3.90 -1.18
CA ASP A 187 19.42 5.02 -0.29
C ASP A 187 18.42 5.17 0.85
N ILE A 188 17.18 4.67 0.70
CA ILE A 188 16.15 4.65 1.74
C ILE A 188 16.59 3.78 2.92
N ILE A 189 16.99 2.52 2.64
CA ILE A 189 17.48 1.58 3.66
C ILE A 189 18.77 2.11 4.30
N GLN A 190 19.69 2.62 3.48
CA GLN A 190 20.96 3.16 3.99
C GLN A 190 20.72 4.35 4.93
N SER A 191 19.87 5.30 4.55
CA SER A 191 19.53 6.46 5.37
C SER A 191 18.83 6.07 6.66
N PHE A 192 17.99 5.03 6.62
CA PHE A 192 17.33 4.49 7.81
C PHE A 192 18.35 3.94 8.82
N ILE A 193 19.29 3.11 8.38
CA ILE A 193 20.35 2.54 9.23
C ILE A 193 21.22 3.67 9.82
N GLU A 194 21.59 4.66 9.01
CA GLU A 194 22.45 5.78 9.42
C GLU A 194 21.77 6.78 10.37
N SER A 195 20.43 6.85 10.36
CA SER A 195 19.68 7.80 11.19
C SER A 195 19.95 7.65 12.70
N GLY A 196 20.43 6.48 13.14
CA GLY A 196 20.74 6.20 14.54
C GLY A 196 19.54 6.32 15.48
N ILE A 197 18.31 6.32 14.95
CA ILE A 197 17.09 6.34 15.76
C ILE A 197 17.08 5.06 16.59
N LYS A 198 16.82 5.21 17.90
CA LYS A 198 16.72 4.07 18.81
C LYS A 198 15.47 3.27 18.46
N LEU A 199 15.65 2.27 17.62
CA LEU A 199 14.61 1.43 17.06
C LEU A 199 14.61 0.05 17.71
N ASP A 200 13.55 -0.70 17.41
CA ASP A 200 13.50 -2.12 17.68
C ASP A 200 14.71 -2.81 17.02
N PRO A 201 15.57 -3.52 17.78
CA PRO A 201 16.73 -4.20 17.22
C PRO A 201 16.36 -5.18 16.09
N ARG A 202 15.16 -5.74 16.12
CA ARG A 202 14.65 -6.66 15.09
C ARG A 202 14.50 -5.97 13.73
N LEU A 203 14.08 -4.69 13.73
CA LEU A 203 13.99 -3.89 12.50
C LEU A 203 15.36 -3.50 11.95
N LEU A 204 16.36 -3.31 12.82
CA LEU A 204 17.72 -3.04 12.37
C LEU A 204 18.34 -4.28 11.73
N GLU A 205 18.13 -5.46 12.33
CA GLU A 205 18.53 -6.74 11.74
C GLU A 205 17.86 -6.96 10.38
N TYR A 206 16.55 -6.69 10.29
CA TYR A 206 15.82 -6.74 9.03
C TYR A 206 16.36 -5.76 7.98
N ALA A 207 16.61 -4.50 8.33
CA ALA A 207 17.17 -3.51 7.42
C ALA A 207 18.57 -3.89 6.88
N GLU A 208 19.43 -4.46 7.72
CA GLU A 208 20.75 -4.94 7.29
C GLU A 208 20.63 -6.17 6.38
N ALA A 209 19.68 -7.07 6.64
CA ALA A 209 19.37 -8.21 5.78
C ALA A 209 18.87 -7.72 4.39
N ALA A 210 17.91 -6.78 4.38
CA ALA A 210 17.37 -6.14 3.17
C ALA A 210 18.46 -5.48 2.33
N LYS A 211 19.39 -4.78 2.97
CA LYS A 211 20.53 -4.12 2.31
C LYS A 211 21.48 -5.11 1.63
N SER A 212 21.63 -6.30 2.20
CA SER A 212 22.57 -7.33 1.74
C SER A 212 21.99 -8.29 0.70
N ASP A 213 20.76 -8.07 0.24
CA ASP A 213 19.98 -8.98 -0.62
C ASP A 213 19.88 -10.41 0.00
N CYS A 214 19.92 -10.53 1.34
CA CYS A 214 20.00 -11.79 2.09
C CYS A 214 18.88 -11.94 3.13
N ILE A 215 17.62 -11.83 2.72
CA ILE A 215 16.49 -12.17 3.60
C ILE A 215 16.08 -13.63 3.34
N ASN A 216 16.06 -14.45 4.40
CA ASN A 216 15.50 -15.80 4.43
C ASN A 216 14.32 -15.84 5.39
#